data_AF-A0A925JE83-F1
#
_entry.id   AF-A0A925JE83-F1
#
_cell.length_a   1.000
_cell.length_b   1.000
_cell.length_c   1.000
_cell.angle_alpha   90.00
_cell.angle_beta   90.00
_cell.angle_gamma   90.00
#
_symmetry.space_group_name_H-M   'P 1'
#
loop_
_entity.id
_entity.type
_entity.pdbx_description
1 polymer ?
#
loop_
_entity_poly.entity_id
_entity_poly.type
_entity_poly.pdbx_seq_one_letter_code
_entity_poly.pdbx_strand_id
1 'polypeptide(L)' 'MDMFEEINVKGFIDEPIDPSLDLFDEIEKLKKEKNAVILAHYYQEPDIQ' A
#
# COMPACT_ATOMS: atom_id res chain seq x y z
N MET A 1 19.93 -6.59 -0.56
CA MET A 1 18.94 -7.68 -0.44
C MET A 1 18.10 -7.60 -1.70
N ASP A 2 17.78 -8.71 -2.33
CA ASP A 2 16.96 -8.68 -3.55
C ASP A 2 15.53 -8.22 -3.19
N MET A 3 14.88 -7.43 -4.04
CA MET A 3 13.55 -6.88 -3.77
C MET A 3 12.51 -7.99 -3.60
N PHE A 4 12.67 -9.09 -4.35
CA PHE A 4 11.83 -10.27 -4.20
C PHE A 4 12.06 -11.00 -2.86
N GLU A 5 13.28 -11.01 -2.33
CA GLU A 5 13.53 -11.57 -0.99
C GLU A 5 12.87 -10.72 0.09
N GLU A 6 12.91 -9.39 -0.02
CA GLU A 6 12.33 -8.48 0.96
C GLU A 6 10.80 -8.62 1.06
N ILE A 7 10.11 -8.66 -0.09
CA ILE A 7 8.65 -8.86 -0.13
C ILE A 7 8.26 -10.19 0.50
N ASN A 8 9.03 -11.26 0.25
CA ASN A 8 8.72 -12.59 0.80
C ASN A 8 8.89 -12.66 2.32
N VAL A 9 9.78 -11.85 2.91
CA VAL A 9 10.04 -11.84 4.35
C VAL A 9 9.16 -10.84 5.09
N LYS A 10 9.01 -9.61 4.57
CA LYS A 10 8.30 -8.51 5.25
C LYS A 10 6.84 -8.38 4.80
N GLY A 11 6.50 -8.82 3.59
CA GLY A 11 5.21 -8.60 2.96
C GLY A 11 5.03 -7.23 2.32
N PHE A 12 6.06 -6.37 2.33
CA PHE A 12 6.05 -5.04 1.73
C PHE A 12 7.48 -4.60 1.35
N ILE A 13 7.57 -3.54 0.55
CA ILE A 13 8.83 -2.89 0.18
C ILE A 13 9.00 -1.64 1.05
N ASP A 14 10.16 -1.49 1.68
CA ASP A 14 10.50 -0.36 2.55
C ASP A 14 11.40 0.63 1.78
N GLU A 15 10.80 1.39 0.87
CA GLU A 15 11.48 2.37 0.02
C GLU A 15 10.89 3.78 0.19
N PRO A 16 11.72 4.83 0.03
CA PRO A 16 11.23 6.20 0.06
C PRO A 16 10.27 6.44 -1.11
N ILE A 17 9.11 6.99 -0.80
CA ILE A 17 8.07 7.33 -1.77
C ILE A 17 8.25 8.79 -2.23
N ASP A 18 7.93 9.08 -3.48
CA ASP A 18 7.91 10.46 -4.00
C ASP A 18 6.89 11.32 -3.21
N PRO A 19 7.31 12.41 -2.54
CA PRO A 19 6.43 13.26 -1.76
C PRO A 19 5.35 13.99 -2.56
N SER A 20 5.48 14.06 -3.88
CA SER A 20 4.51 14.70 -4.76
C SER A 20 3.33 13.81 -5.15
N LEU A 21 3.38 12.51 -4.81
CA LEU A 21 2.31 11.57 -5.08
C LEU A 21 1.12 11.79 -4.15
N ASP A 22 -0.08 11.82 -4.72
CA ASP A 22 -1.30 11.61 -3.95
C ASP A 22 -1.49 10.10 -3.74
N LEU A 23 -1.19 9.64 -2.53
CA LEU A 23 -1.28 8.23 -2.17
C LEU A 23 -2.72 7.70 -2.25
N PHE A 24 -3.72 8.51 -1.92
CA PHE A 24 -5.11 8.07 -1.93
C PHE A 24 -5.59 7.82 -3.36
N ASP A 25 -5.24 8.71 -4.28
CA ASP A 25 -5.59 8.58 -5.70
C ASP A 25 -4.93 7.36 -6.34
N GLU A 26 -3.63 7.13 -6.08
CA GLU A 26 -2.93 5.95 -6.63
C GLU A 26 -3.43 4.64 -6.00
N ILE A 27 -3.77 4.61 -4.70
CA ILE A 27 -4.39 3.43 -4.06
C ILE A 27 -5.75 3.13 -4.68
N GLU A 28 -6.60 4.14 -4.91
CA GLU A 28 -7.92 3.97 -5.53
C GLU A 28 -7.82 3.46 -6.97
N LYS A 29 -6.87 3.97 -7.75
CA LYS A 29 -6.57 3.49 -9.10
C LYS A 29 -6.14 2.02 -9.08
N LEU A 30 -5.20 1.65 -8.21
CA LEU A 30 -4.73 0.27 -8.08
C LEU A 30 -5.82 -0.69 -7.63
N LYS A 31 -6.69 -0.29 -6.70
CA LYS A 31 -7.86 -1.09 -6.29
C LYS A 31 -8.76 -1.42 -7.48
N LYS A 32 -9.04 -0.43 -8.34
CA LYS A 32 -9.85 -0.62 -9.56
C LYS A 32 -9.16 -1.52 -10.57
N GLU A 33 -7.89 -1.27 -10.87
CA GLU A 33 -7.11 -2.06 -11.84
C GLU A 33 -6.98 -3.52 -11.43
N LYS A 34 -6.82 -3.80 -10.13
CA LYS A 34 -6.64 -5.15 -9.59
C LYS A 34 -7.94 -5.79 -9.12
N ASN A 35 -9.08 -5.11 -9.23
CA ASN A 35 -10.35 -5.52 -8.65
C ASN A 35 -10.21 -5.95 -7.17
N ALA A 36 -9.51 -5.13 -6.39
CA ALA A 36 -9.11 -5.42 -5.01
C ALA A 36 -9.97 -4.68 -3.99
N VAL A 37 -10.17 -5.31 -2.83
CA VAL A 37 -10.82 -4.71 -1.66
C VAL A 37 -9.81 -4.68 -0.51
N ILE A 38 -9.66 -3.53 0.12
CA ILE A 38 -8.84 -3.36 1.33
C ILE A 38 -9.76 -3.53 2.53
N LEU A 39 -9.37 -4.40 3.47
CA LEU A 39 -10.08 -4.61 4.73
C LEU A 39 -9.25 -4.02 5.86
N ALA A 40 -9.84 -3.13 6.64
CA ALA A 40 -9.22 -2.54 7.83
C ALA A 40 -9.99 -2.93 9.09
N HIS A 41 -9.26 -3.01 10.21
CA HIS A 41 -9.89 -3.10 11.53
C HIS A 41 -10.32 -1.71 12.01
N TYR A 42 -11.39 -1.67 12.79
CA TYR A 42 -11.97 -0.44 13.38
C TYR A 42 -11.03 0.39 14.26
N TYR A 43 -9.87 -0.15 14.65
CA TYR A 43 -8.89 0.54 15.48
C TYR A 43 -7.73 1.13 14.67
N GLN A 44 -7.82 1.12 13.33
CA GLN A 44 -6.83 1.81 12.51
C GLN A 44 -7.01 3.32 12.55
N GLU A 45 -5.94 4.04 12.21
CA GLU A 45 -5.97 5.49 12.13
C GLU A 45 -7.04 5.97 11.12
N PRO A 46 -7.65 7.16 11.32
CA PRO A 46 -8.70 7.66 10.44
C PRO A 46 -8.29 7.72 8.96
N ASP A 47 -7.02 7.94 8.69
CA ASP A 47 -6.46 8.01 7.34
C ASP A 47 -6.45 6.64 6.63
N ILE A 48 -6.61 5.54 7.38
CA ILE A 48 -6.60 4.16 6.90
C ILE A 48 -8.01 3.51 6.96
N GLN A 49 -8.97 4.12 7.68
CA GLN A 49 -10.37 3.66 7.76
C GLN A 49 -11.18 4.04 6.52
#